data_AF-A0A7Y4KYS3-F1
#
_entry.id   AF-A0A7Y4KYS3-F1
#
_cell.length_a   1.000
_cell.length_b   1.000
_cell.length_c   1.000
_cell.angle_alpha   90.00
_cell.angle_beta   90.00
_cell.angle_gamma   90.00
#
_symmetry.space_group_name_H-M   'P 1'
#
loop_
_entity.id
_entity.type
_entity.pdbx_description
1 polymer ?
#
loop_
_entity_poly.entity_id
_entity_poly.type
_entity_poly.pdbx_seq_one_letter_code
_entity_poly.pdbx_strand_id
1 'polypeptide(L)'
;MRADDLGGLLMVAERLRPEDIAATPDVIALERLAKEPGGDDLLATLRAYCATDSVRKAATLVYRHHSTVAYRLEHAETTMGFAFGTAQGRFRLRLALVLRALGSTPWQAS
;
A
#
# COMPACT_ATOMS: atom_id res chain seq x y z
N MET A 1 -2.48 -4.47 13.04
CA MET A 1 -3.49 -3.39 13.13
C MET A 1 -4.67 -3.99 13.86
N ARG A 2 -5.04 -3.48 15.04
CA ARG A 2 -6.22 -4.00 15.74
C ARG A 2 -7.47 -3.36 15.14
N ALA A 3 -8.62 -4.04 15.22
CA ALA A 3 -9.88 -3.56 14.64
C ALA A 3 -10.27 -2.17 15.16
N ASP A 4 -9.97 -1.88 16.44
CA ASP A 4 -10.30 -0.61 17.09
C ASP A 4 -9.45 0.57 16.58
N ASP A 5 -8.26 0.30 16.01
CA ASP A 5 -7.37 1.34 15.47
C ASP A 5 -7.90 1.93 14.14
N LEU A 6 -8.91 1.29 13.53
CA LEU A 6 -9.49 1.69 12.24
C LEU A 6 -10.64 2.69 12.39
N GLY A 7 -11.26 2.81 13.57
CA GLY A 7 -12.35 3.76 13.82
C GLY A 7 -13.45 3.71 12.74
N GLY A 8 -13.78 4.85 12.14
CA GLY A 8 -14.79 4.94 11.07
C GLY A 8 -14.46 4.15 9.79
N LEU A 9 -13.20 3.73 9.59
CA LEU A 9 -12.82 2.86 8.47
C LEU A 9 -13.37 1.44 8.65
N LEU A 10 -13.63 0.98 9.87
CA LEU A 10 -14.22 -0.33 10.12
C LEU A 10 -15.64 -0.41 9.52
N MET A 11 -16.45 0.62 9.74
CA MET A 11 -17.78 0.76 9.15
C MET A 11 -17.75 0.78 7.61
N VAL A 12 -16.74 1.42 7.02
CA VAL A 12 -16.56 1.41 5.56
C VAL A 12 -16.17 0.02 5.09
N ALA A 13 -15.22 -0.63 5.75
CA ALA A 13 -14.74 -1.97 5.41
C ALA A 13 -15.87 -3.03 5.44
N GLU A 14 -16.77 -2.97 6.42
CA GLU A 14 -17.93 -3.87 6.51
C GLU A 14 -18.89 -3.77 5.31
N ARG A 15 -18.87 -2.66 4.59
CA ARG A 15 -19.74 -2.43 3.42
C ARG A 15 -19.03 -2.69 2.09
N LEU A 16 -17.72 -2.96 2.12
CA LEU A 16 -16.95 -3.23 0.91
C LEU A 16 -16.97 -4.73 0.61
N ARG A 17 -17.34 -5.07 -0.63
CA ARG A 17 -17.26 -6.45 -1.10
C ARG A 17 -15.85 -6.74 -1.61
N PRO A 18 -15.27 -7.92 -1.32
CA PRO A 18 -13.92 -8.28 -1.78
C PRO A 18 -13.72 -8.10 -3.30
N GLU A 19 -14.74 -8.39 -4.10
CA GLU A 19 -14.72 -8.21 -5.55
C GLU A 19 -14.59 -6.75 -5.99
N ASP A 20 -15.24 -5.81 -5.29
CA ASP A 20 -15.15 -4.38 -5.59
C ASP A 20 -13.77 -3.83 -5.22
N ILE A 21 -13.23 -4.32 -4.10
CA ILE A 21 -11.86 -4.02 -3.67
C ILE A 21 -10.86 -4.50 -4.73
N ALA A 22 -10.98 -5.76 -5.16
CA ALA A 22 -10.10 -6.36 -6.16
C ALA A 22 -10.19 -5.67 -7.54
N ALA A 23 -11.35 -5.10 -7.88
CA ALA A 23 -11.56 -4.36 -9.12
C ALA A 23 -11.02 -2.91 -9.10
N THR A 24 -10.58 -2.40 -7.94
CA THR A 24 -10.07 -1.03 -7.81
C THR A 24 -8.75 -0.88 -8.59
N PRO A 25 -8.60 0.15 -9.47
CA PRO A 25 -7.39 0.31 -10.27
C PRO A 25 -6.08 0.35 -9.47
N ASP A 26 -6.10 1.00 -8.31
CA ASP A 26 -4.92 1.10 -7.44
C ASP A 26 -4.55 -0.24 -6.80
N VAL A 27 -5.55 -1.07 -6.45
CA VAL A 27 -5.34 -2.42 -5.93
C VAL A 27 -4.81 -3.33 -7.03
N ILE A 28 -5.36 -3.25 -8.24
CA ILE A 28 -4.86 -3.99 -9.41
C ILE A 28 -3.40 -3.63 -9.69
N ALA A 29 -3.05 -2.34 -9.65
CA ALA A 29 -1.67 -1.89 -9.83
C ALA A 29 -0.73 -2.44 -8.74
N LEU A 30 -1.16 -2.41 -7.47
CA LEU A 30 -0.39 -3.02 -6.37
C LEU A 30 -0.24 -4.53 -6.51
N GLU A 31 -1.25 -5.25 -6.97
CA GLU A 31 -1.13 -6.69 -7.23
C GLU A 31 -0.20 -7.02 -8.39
N ARG A 32 -0.10 -6.15 -9.40
CA ARG A 32 0.91 -6.29 -10.46
C ARG A 32 2.31 -6.13 -9.88
N LEU A 33 2.55 -5.07 -9.13
CA LEU A 33 3.82 -4.81 -8.44
C LEU A 33 4.20 -5.94 -7.47
N ALA A 34 3.22 -6.52 -6.76
CA ALA A 34 3.44 -7.62 -5.84
C ALA A 34 3.91 -8.91 -6.53
N LYS A 35 3.53 -9.12 -7.80
CA LYS A 35 3.89 -10.30 -8.61
C LYS A 35 5.23 -10.17 -9.31
N GLU A 36 5.85 -8.99 -9.31
CA GLU A 36 7.17 -8.77 -9.89
C GLU A 36 8.28 -9.44 -9.04
N PRO A 37 9.46 -9.74 -9.61
CA PRO A 37 10.62 -10.17 -8.84
C PRO A 37 10.96 -9.16 -7.73
N GLY A 38 10.90 -9.60 -6.48
CA GLY A 38 11.09 -8.72 -5.32
C GLY A 38 9.86 -7.89 -4.93
N GLY A 39 8.67 -8.25 -5.39
CA GLY A 39 7.41 -7.55 -5.10
C GLY A 39 7.11 -7.44 -3.60
N ASP A 40 7.38 -8.48 -2.79
CA ASP A 40 7.21 -8.41 -1.33
C ASP A 40 8.08 -7.32 -0.69
N ASP A 41 9.30 -7.21 -1.21
CA ASP A 41 10.33 -6.25 -0.81
C ASP A 41 9.92 -4.81 -1.22
N LEU A 42 9.28 -4.67 -2.38
CA LEU A 42 8.68 -3.42 -2.84
C LEU A 42 7.48 -3.02 -1.97
N LEU A 43 6.56 -3.95 -1.68
CA LEU A 43 5.42 -3.69 -0.80
C LEU A 43 5.87 -3.29 0.61
N ALA A 44 6.93 -3.91 1.14
CA ALA A 44 7.53 -3.50 2.40
C ALA A 44 8.08 -2.07 2.34
N THR A 45 8.71 -1.71 1.22
CA THR A 45 9.20 -0.36 0.96
C THR A 45 8.06 0.67 0.93
N LEU A 46 6.95 0.37 0.24
CA LEU A 46 5.78 1.25 0.19
C LEU A 46 5.15 1.45 1.58
N ARG A 47 5.02 0.37 2.37
CA ARG A 47 4.53 0.45 3.75
C ARG A 47 5.45 1.31 4.63
N ALA A 48 6.77 1.12 4.53
CA ALA A 48 7.75 1.91 5.27
C ALA A 48 7.73 3.40 4.86
N TYR A 49 7.54 3.69 3.58
CA TYR A 49 7.36 5.05 3.10
C TYR A 49 6.09 5.68 3.67
N CYS A 50 4.94 4.98 3.61
CA CYS A 50 3.69 5.45 4.22
C CYS A 50 3.77 5.65 5.75
N ALA A 51 4.64 4.92 6.45
CA ALA A 51 4.83 5.08 7.89
C ALA A 51 5.70 6.30 8.25
N THR A 52 6.54 6.77 7.31
CA THR A 52 7.60 7.75 7.62
C THR A 52 7.52 9.04 6.82
N ASP A 53 6.79 9.04 5.70
CA ASP A 53 6.72 10.10 4.70
C ASP A 53 8.11 10.58 4.21
N SER A 54 9.10 9.68 4.24
CA SER A 54 10.48 10.01 3.91
C SER A 54 11.21 8.79 3.35
N VAL A 55 11.78 8.93 2.15
CA VAL A 55 12.64 7.93 1.50
C VAL A 55 13.78 7.47 2.42
N ARG A 56 14.48 8.42 3.06
CA ARG A 56 15.63 8.12 3.92
C ARG A 56 15.23 7.26 5.13
N LYS A 57 14.23 7.72 5.89
CA LYS A 57 13.68 6.97 7.04
C LYS A 57 13.12 5.61 6.63
N ALA A 58 12.40 5.52 5.50
CA ALA A 58 11.91 4.26 4.97
C ALA A 58 13.05 3.28 4.67
N ALA A 59 14.12 3.75 4.03
CA ALA A 59 15.31 2.96 3.73
C ALA A 59 15.99 2.40 5.00
N THR A 60 16.05 3.20 6.07
CA THR A 60 16.51 2.72 7.38
C THR A 60 15.60 1.63 7.93
N LEU A 61 14.27 1.78 7.85
CA LEU A 61 13.32 0.77 8.36
C LEU A 61 13.39 -0.57 7.62
N VAL A 62 13.65 -0.56 6.31
CA VAL A 62 13.74 -1.79 5.50
C VAL A 62 15.18 -2.29 5.32
N TYR A 63 16.17 -1.68 5.99
CA TYR A 63 17.59 -2.01 5.86
C TYR A 63 18.08 -2.02 4.41
N ARG A 64 17.68 -1.02 3.62
CA ARG A 64 18.09 -0.84 2.21
C ARG A 64 18.81 0.49 2.02
N HIS A 65 19.53 0.60 0.90
CA HIS A 65 20.05 1.89 0.47
C HIS A 65 18.92 2.82 0.04
N HIS A 66 19.06 4.10 0.38
CA HIS A 66 18.09 5.14 0.04
C HIS A 66 17.88 5.29 -1.47
N SER A 67 18.92 5.08 -2.29
CA SER A 67 18.82 5.08 -3.76
C SER A 67 17.97 3.90 -4.27
N THR A 68 18.14 2.71 -3.70
CA THR A 68 17.29 1.55 -4.02
C THR A 68 15.83 1.81 -3.66
N VAL A 69 15.58 2.44 -2.51
CA VAL A 69 14.21 2.82 -2.10
C VAL A 69 13.63 3.88 -3.02
N ALA A 70 14.40 4.91 -3.38
CA ALA A 70 13.94 5.94 -4.32
C ALA A 70 13.57 5.35 -5.68
N TYR A 71 14.43 4.50 -6.26
CA TYR A 71 14.15 3.81 -7.52
C TYR A 71 12.88 2.94 -7.46
N ARG A 72 12.72 2.20 -6.36
CA ARG A 72 11.50 1.39 -6.12
C ARG A 72 10.23 2.23 -6.02
N LEU A 73 10.32 3.41 -5.37
CA LEU A 73 9.19 4.33 -5.28
C LEU A 73 8.84 4.94 -6.63
N GLU A 74 9.83 5.36 -7.43
CA GLU A 74 9.63 5.90 -8.78
C GLU A 74 8.99 4.85 -9.72
N HIS A 75 9.46 3.60 -9.66
CA HIS A 75 8.85 2.49 -10.40
C HIS A 75 7.38 2.26 -10.01
N ALA A 76 7.08 2.32 -8.72
CA ALA A 76 5.72 2.19 -8.22
C ALA A 76 4.84 3.39 -8.61
N GLU A 77 5.33 4.63 -8.54
CA GLU A 77 4.63 5.83 -9.00
C GLU A 77 4.27 5.74 -10.49
N THR A 78 5.21 5.26 -11.31
CA THR A 78 5.01 5.02 -12.74
C THR A 78 3.91 3.98 -12.98
N THR A 79 3.97 2.85 -12.27
CA THR A 79 3.00 1.76 -12.41
C THR A 79 1.61 2.14 -11.90
N MET A 80 1.53 2.92 -10.83
CA MET A 80 0.26 3.38 -10.24
C MET A 80 -0.30 4.64 -10.93
N GLY A 81 0.52 5.36 -11.68
CA GLY A 81 0.10 6.54 -12.46
C GLY A 81 -0.12 7.80 -11.61
N PHE A 82 0.48 7.90 -10.43
CA PHE A 82 0.40 9.12 -9.60
C PHE A 82 1.63 9.30 -8.70
N ALA A 83 1.97 10.55 -8.40
CA ALA A 83 3.08 10.91 -7.54
C ALA A 83 2.74 10.80 -6.05
N PHE A 84 3.55 10.07 -5.29
CA PHE A 84 3.48 9.89 -3.84
C PHE A 84 4.01 11.09 -3.06
N GLY A 85 4.78 11.99 -3.69
CA GLY A 85 5.30 13.20 -3.03
C GLY A 85 4.23 14.19 -2.56
N THR A 86 2.99 14.08 -3.05
CA THR A 86 1.87 14.96 -2.70
C THR A 86 1.05 14.41 -1.53
N ALA A 87 0.37 15.27 -0.75
CA ALA A 87 -0.51 14.82 0.33
C ALA A 87 -1.62 13.88 -0.19
N GLN A 88 -2.21 14.21 -1.35
CA GLN A 88 -3.21 13.39 -2.02
C GLN A 88 -2.65 12.04 -2.47
N GLY A 89 -1.47 12.02 -3.08
CA GLY A 89 -0.80 10.79 -3.51
C GLY A 89 -0.45 9.87 -2.34
N ARG A 90 0.05 10.42 -1.24
CA ARG A 90 0.29 9.64 -0.01
C ARG A 90 -0.98 9.03 0.56
N PHE A 91 -2.08 9.80 0.58
CA PHE A 91 -3.37 9.29 1.03
C PHE A 91 -3.85 8.14 0.13
N ARG A 92 -3.81 8.34 -1.18
CA ARG A 92 -4.22 7.33 -2.18
C ARG A 92 -3.39 6.05 -2.08
N LEU A 93 -2.07 6.16 -1.91
CA LEU A 93 -1.19 5.00 -1.68
C LEU A 93 -1.54 4.26 -0.38
N ARG A 94 -1.73 4.98 0.73
CA ARG A 94 -2.13 4.37 2.01
C ARG A 94 -3.46 3.63 1.88
N LEU A 95 -4.46 4.26 1.24
CA LEU A 95 -5.76 3.66 1.03
C LEU A 95 -5.66 2.39 0.18
N ALA A 96 -4.91 2.43 -0.93
CA ALA A 96 -4.70 1.26 -1.77
C ALA A 96 -4.07 0.07 -1.02
N LEU A 97 -3.09 0.33 -0.14
CA LEU A 97 -2.47 -0.69 0.71
C LEU A 97 -3.46 -1.28 1.73
N VAL A 98 -4.32 -0.45 2.33
CA VAL A 98 -5.37 -0.90 3.26
C VAL A 98 -6.41 -1.75 2.53
N LEU A 99 -6.92 -1.28 1.39
CA LEU A 99 -7.88 -1.99 0.56
C LEU A 99 -7.32 -3.36 0.14
N ARG A 100 -6.07 -3.41 -0.33
CA ARG A 100 -5.39 -4.66 -0.65
C ARG A 100 -5.37 -5.63 0.53
N ALA A 101 -5.02 -5.15 1.73
CA ALA A 101 -4.96 -6.00 2.93
C ALA A 101 -6.34 -6.58 3.28
N LEU A 102 -7.40 -5.78 3.16
CA LEU A 102 -8.79 -6.22 3.37
C LEU A 102 -9.22 -7.28 2.34
N GLY A 103 -8.91 -7.08 1.06
CA GLY A 103 -9.23 -8.05 0.00
C GLY A 103 -8.44 -9.36 0.09
N SER A 104 -7.25 -9.34 0.70
CA SER A 104 -6.41 -10.53 0.90
C SER A 104 -6.75 -11.35 2.15
N THR A 105 -7.58 -10.81 3.06
CA THR A 105 -7.99 -11.52 4.28
C THR A 105 -9.37 -12.13 4.05
N PRO A 106 -9.55 -13.47 4.11
CA PRO A 106 -10.89 -14.03 4.20
C PRO A 106 -11.45 -13.65 5.57
N TRP A 107 -12.29 -12.61 5.63
CA TRP A 107 -13.05 -12.27 6.82
C TRP A 107 -14.13 -13.35 7.04
N GLN A 108 -13.73 -14.46 7.64
CA GLN A 108 -14.65 -15.44 8.21
C GLN A 108 -15.11 -14.87 9.56
N ALA A 109 -16.19 -14.10 9.54
CA ALA A 109 -16.95 -13.82 10.76
C ALA A 109 -17.51 -15.15 11.28
N SER A 110 -17.15 -15.47 12.52
CA SER A 110 -17.80 -16.53 13.32
C SER A 110 -19.24 -16.17 13.66
#